data_AF-A0A8T4T1T4-F1
#
_entry.id   AF-A0A8T4T1T4-F1
#
_cell.length_a   1.000
_cell.length_b   1.000
_cell.length_c   1.000
_cell.angle_alpha   90.00
_cell.angle_beta   90.00
_cell.angle_gamma   90.00
#
_symmetry.space_group_name_H-M   'P 1'
#
loop_
_entity.id
_entity.type
_entity.pdbx_description
1 polymer ?
#
loop_
_entity_poly.entity_id
_entity_poly.type
_entity_poly.pdbx_seq_one_letter_code
_entity_poly.pdbx_strand_id
1 'polypeptide(L)'
;MRKGQTGVFDLIVAVIIAIIALFALAISWDRFVIKLNDKNEYNDLQMKLFQISDLLISSEGTPTEWDIALDPVTDTSSLGIAYYDRCISQNKLQRLQNPFTLVNIKEKLHIETYNLFINFSRLDNFGTPITIGTPPGATDQKIISLQRYAMMDCNNEGTRGEPYQITFKLWG
;
A
#
# COMPACT_ATOMS: atom_id res chain seq x y z
N MET A 1 42.75 1.25 57.81
CA MET A 1 41.86 0.27 57.15
C MET A 1 40.52 0.84 56.66
N ARG A 2 39.93 1.89 57.27
CA ARG A 2 38.64 2.46 56.81
C ARG A 2 38.63 3.12 55.41
N LYS A 3 39.76 3.66 54.92
CA LYS A 3 39.82 4.35 53.61
C LYS A 3 39.67 3.41 52.39
N GLY A 4 40.11 2.15 52.50
CA GLY A 4 39.99 1.18 51.40
C GLY A 4 38.55 0.68 51.20
N GLN A 5 37.78 0.57 52.29
CA GLN A 5 36.38 0.13 52.23
C GLN A 5 35.47 1.17 51.55
N THR A 6 35.73 2.46 51.73
CA THR A 6 34.97 3.52 51.05
C THR A 6 35.21 3.52 49.54
N GLY A 7 36.45 3.28 49.09
CA GLY A 7 36.76 3.21 47.65
C GLY A 7 36.13 1.99 46.97
N VAL A 8 36.07 0.84 47.65
CA VAL A 8 35.40 -0.36 47.12
C VAL A 8 33.88 -0.17 47.06
N PHE A 9 33.28 0.49 48.05
CA PHE A 9 31.84 0.81 48.03
C PHE A 9 31.49 1.75 46.87
N ASP A 10 32.27 2.80 46.66
CA ASP A 10 32.07 3.76 45.57
C ASP A 10 32.18 3.07 44.19
N LEU A 11 33.15 2.17 44.02
CA LEU A 11 33.27 1.35 42.82
C LEU A 11 32.03 0.48 42.59
N ILE A 12 31.52 -0.18 43.63
CA ILE A 12 30.31 -1.02 43.52
C ILE A 12 29.11 -0.17 43.10
N VAL A 13 28.92 0.99 43.71
CA VAL A 13 27.82 1.91 43.36
C VAL A 13 27.95 2.39 41.91
N ALA A 14 29.16 2.79 41.48
CA ALA A 14 29.42 3.20 40.11
C ALA A 14 29.12 2.08 39.10
N VAL A 15 29.49 0.83 39.42
CA VAL A 15 29.19 -0.34 38.59
C VAL A 15 27.69 -0.59 38.50
N ILE A 16 26.94 -0.49 39.61
CA ILE A 16 25.48 -0.66 39.61
C ILE A 16 24.83 0.41 38.73
N ILE A 17 25.24 1.68 38.85
CA ILE A 17 24.74 2.78 38.03
C ILE A 17 25.05 2.52 36.55
N ALA A 18 26.27 2.09 36.24
CA ALA A 18 26.68 1.76 34.87
C ALA A 18 25.83 0.61 34.29
N ILE A 19 25.56 -0.44 35.07
CA ILE A 19 24.70 -1.54 34.65
C ILE A 19 23.27 -1.04 34.36
N ILE A 20 22.69 -0.23 35.24
CA ILE A 20 21.35 0.35 35.04
C ILE A 20 21.33 1.21 33.76
N ALA A 21 22.36 2.03 33.55
CA ALA A 21 22.48 2.85 32.34
C ALA A 21 22.58 1.99 31.07
N LEU A 22 23.34 0.89 31.10
CA LEU A 22 23.43 -0.05 29.98
C LEU A 22 22.08 -0.71 29.68
N PHE A 23 21.34 -1.12 30.70
CA PHE A 23 19.99 -1.66 30.53
C PHE A 23 19.03 -0.61 29.92
N ALA A 24 19.07 0.63 30.41
CA ALA A 24 18.25 1.71 29.87
C ALA A 24 18.58 1.99 28.40
N LEU A 25 19.87 2.01 28.04
CA LEU A 25 20.33 2.17 26.66
C LEU A 25 19.87 1.02 25.77
N ALA A 26 19.97 -0.23 26.23
CA ALA A 26 19.52 -1.39 25.48
C ALA A 26 18.00 -1.34 25.20
N ILE A 27 17.19 -1.01 26.20
CA ILE A 27 15.73 -0.85 26.03
C ILE A 27 15.40 0.32 25.08
N SER A 28 16.13 1.44 25.21
CA SER A 28 15.94 2.59 24.33
C SER A 28 16.31 2.25 22.88
N TRP A 29 17.37 1.48 22.68
CA TRP A 29 17.81 1.03 21.36
C TRP A 29 16.78 0.10 20.70
N ASP A 30 16.28 -0.88 21.44
CA ASP A 30 15.26 -1.82 20.96
C ASP A 30 13.99 -1.07 20.49
N ARG A 31 13.49 -0.15 21.31
CA ARG A 31 12.34 0.69 20.95
C ARG A 31 12.61 1.57 19.72
N PHE A 32 13.83 2.09 19.61
CA PHE A 32 14.22 2.90 18.46
C PHE A 32 14.23 2.07 17.17
N VAL A 33 14.78 0.85 17.21
CA VAL A 33 14.80 -0.07 16.07
C VAL A 33 13.38 -0.45 15.66
N ILE A 34 12.50 -0.79 16.60
CA ILE A 34 11.08 -1.09 16.31
C ILE A 34 10.42 0.09 15.60
N LYS A 35 10.56 1.30 16.15
CA LYS A 35 9.97 2.51 15.56
C LYS A 35 10.54 2.81 14.16
N LEU A 36 11.82 2.55 13.95
CA LEU A 36 12.46 2.73 12.66
C LEU A 36 11.92 1.74 11.62
N ASN A 37 11.75 0.47 12.01
CA ASN A 37 11.17 -0.55 11.15
C ASN A 37 9.72 -0.22 10.78
N ASP A 38 8.90 0.18 11.76
CA ASP A 38 7.51 0.60 11.50
C ASP A 38 7.45 1.78 10.52
N LYS A 39 8.36 2.75 10.65
CA LYS A 39 8.44 3.89 9.73
C LYS A 39 8.86 3.46 8.32
N ASN A 40 9.82 2.54 8.21
CA ASN A 40 10.27 2.03 6.92
C ASN A 40 9.16 1.26 6.21
N GLU A 41 8.44 0.41 6.93
CA GLU A 41 7.29 -0.33 6.40
C GLU A 41 6.17 0.61 5.95
N TYR A 42 5.85 1.64 6.76
CA TYR A 42 4.88 2.67 6.38
C TYR A 42 5.27 3.39 5.08
N ASN A 43 6.54 3.79 4.96
CA ASN A 43 7.04 4.47 3.77
C ASN A 43 7.02 3.56 2.53
N ASP A 44 7.35 2.27 2.69
CA ASP A 44 7.30 1.29 1.61
C ASP A 44 5.87 1.08 1.10
N LEU A 45 4.91 0.89 2.03
CA LEU A 45 3.47 0.82 1.71
C LEU A 45 3.01 2.07 0.96
N GLN A 46 3.42 3.26 1.41
CA GLN A 46 3.05 4.52 0.77
C GLN A 46 3.62 4.63 -0.65
N MET A 47 4.88 4.26 -0.84
CA MET A 47 5.54 4.30 -2.15
C MET A 47 4.90 3.29 -3.12
N LYS A 48 4.66 2.06 -2.68
CA LYS A 48 3.97 1.03 -3.46
C LYS A 48 2.57 1.48 -3.84
N LEU A 49 1.79 2.01 -2.89
CA LEU A 49 0.45 2.52 -3.17
C LEU A 49 0.46 3.65 -4.20
N PHE A 50 1.45 4.54 -4.13
CA PHE A 50 1.62 5.60 -5.12
C PHE A 50 1.89 5.01 -6.50
N GLN A 51 2.87 4.11 -6.62
CA GLN A 51 3.25 3.44 -7.87
C GLN A 51 2.08 2.67 -8.48
N ILE A 52 1.36 1.89 -7.68
CA ILE A 52 0.18 1.13 -8.12
C ILE A 52 -0.92 2.07 -8.61
N SER A 53 -1.22 3.13 -7.84
CA SER A 53 -2.27 4.08 -8.21
C SER A 53 -1.94 4.78 -9.52
N ASP A 54 -0.66 5.10 -9.73
CA ASP A 54 -0.19 5.80 -10.91
C ASP A 54 -0.22 4.86 -12.11
N LEU A 55 0.39 3.68 -11.97
CA LEU A 55 0.40 2.65 -13.01
C LEU A 55 -1.00 2.30 -13.49
N LEU A 56 -1.94 2.05 -12.57
CA LEU A 56 -3.29 1.66 -12.94
C LEU A 56 -4.04 2.76 -13.70
N ILE A 57 -3.89 4.02 -13.28
CA ILE A 57 -4.68 5.14 -13.83
C ILE A 57 -4.02 5.77 -15.07
N SER A 58 -2.69 5.67 -15.21
CA SER A 58 -1.96 6.29 -16.31
C SER A 58 -1.68 5.31 -17.45
N SER A 59 -1.57 4.01 -17.17
CA SER A 59 -1.18 3.00 -18.15
C SER A 59 -2.36 2.23 -18.71
N GLU A 60 -2.26 1.90 -20.00
CA GLU A 60 -3.13 0.93 -20.66
C GLU A 60 -2.84 -0.52 -20.24
N GLY A 61 -1.69 -0.75 -19.62
CA GLY A 61 -1.15 -2.09 -19.43
C GLY A 61 -0.40 -2.57 -20.67
N THR A 62 0.20 -3.74 -20.57
CA THR A 62 0.96 -4.34 -21.67
C THR A 62 0.69 -5.84 -21.71
N PRO A 63 0.10 -6.34 -22.81
CA PRO A 63 -0.37 -5.59 -23.99
C PRO A 63 -1.60 -4.71 -23.71
N THR A 64 -1.88 -3.69 -24.53
CA THR A 64 -2.99 -2.74 -24.35
C THR A 64 -4.36 -3.41 -24.20
N GLU A 65 -4.58 -4.53 -24.89
CA GLU A 65 -5.86 -5.24 -24.99
C GLU A 65 -5.92 -6.49 -24.08
N TRP A 66 -5.21 -6.45 -22.95
CA TRP A 66 -5.17 -7.57 -22.01
C TRP A 66 -6.57 -7.96 -21.46
N ASP A 67 -7.56 -7.08 -21.57
CA ASP A 67 -8.94 -7.30 -21.12
C ASP A 67 -9.82 -8.11 -22.08
N ILE A 68 -9.44 -8.25 -23.36
CA ILE A 68 -10.32 -8.78 -24.40
C ILE A 68 -10.11 -10.28 -24.66
N ALA A 69 -8.86 -10.67 -24.93
CA ALA A 69 -8.56 -12.01 -25.47
C ALA A 69 -7.51 -12.78 -24.67
N LEU A 70 -6.92 -12.15 -23.66
CA LEU A 70 -5.75 -12.67 -22.97
C LEU A 70 -6.08 -13.08 -21.54
N ASP A 71 -5.36 -14.08 -21.05
CA ASP A 71 -5.39 -14.36 -19.63
C ASP A 71 -4.56 -13.27 -18.92
N PRO A 72 -5.15 -12.46 -18.01
CA PRO A 72 -4.43 -11.45 -17.24
C PRO A 72 -3.21 -12.02 -16.49
N VAL A 73 -3.22 -13.33 -16.25
CA VAL A 73 -2.23 -14.05 -15.47
C VAL A 73 -0.98 -14.39 -16.30
N THR A 74 -1.15 -15.02 -17.46
CA THR A 74 -0.02 -15.56 -18.24
C THR A 74 0.51 -14.56 -19.26
N ASP A 75 -0.36 -13.75 -19.86
CA ASP A 75 -0.02 -13.03 -21.09
C ASP A 75 0.19 -11.52 -20.88
N THR A 76 -0.02 -11.06 -19.64
CA THR A 76 0.09 -9.64 -19.28
C THR A 76 1.38 -9.36 -18.53
N SER A 77 2.21 -8.46 -19.06
CA SER A 77 3.47 -8.04 -18.44
C SER A 77 3.25 -6.95 -17.39
N SER A 78 2.31 -6.03 -17.64
CA SER A 78 1.95 -4.98 -16.70
C SER A 78 0.45 -4.70 -16.76
N LEU A 79 -0.18 -4.54 -15.60
CA LEU A 79 -1.59 -4.21 -15.50
C LEU A 79 -1.79 -2.68 -15.53
N GLY A 80 -2.78 -2.25 -16.31
CA GLY A 80 -3.21 -0.86 -16.37
C GLY A 80 -4.68 -0.83 -16.80
N ILE A 81 -5.48 0.03 -16.17
CA ILE A 81 -6.94 0.11 -16.43
C ILE A 81 -7.31 1.26 -17.35
N ALA A 82 -6.32 2.04 -17.77
CA ALA A 82 -6.55 3.22 -18.58
C ALA A 82 -6.73 2.86 -20.07
N TYR A 83 -7.40 3.73 -20.81
CA TYR A 83 -7.28 3.87 -22.26
C TYR A 83 -6.21 4.89 -22.64
N TYR A 84 -6.00 5.89 -21.79
CA TYR A 84 -4.96 6.92 -21.84
C TYR A 84 -4.93 7.60 -20.47
N ASP A 85 -3.95 8.46 -20.18
CA ASP A 85 -3.75 9.02 -18.85
C ASP A 85 -5.05 9.56 -18.21
N ARG A 86 -5.43 8.99 -17.06
CA ARG A 86 -6.66 9.32 -16.30
C ARG A 86 -7.97 9.08 -17.03
N CYS A 87 -7.97 8.26 -18.08
CA CYS A 87 -9.17 7.78 -18.74
C CYS A 87 -9.32 6.28 -18.54
N ILE A 88 -10.28 5.85 -17.73
CA ILE A 88 -10.47 4.46 -17.32
C ILE A 88 -11.38 3.73 -18.30
N SER A 89 -10.96 2.53 -18.68
CA SER A 89 -11.78 1.56 -19.39
C SER A 89 -12.70 0.81 -18.45
N GLN A 90 -14.01 0.89 -18.69
CA GLN A 90 -14.98 0.10 -17.95
C GLN A 90 -14.77 -1.42 -18.18
N ASN A 91 -14.37 -1.84 -19.38
CA ASN A 91 -14.11 -3.25 -19.68
C ASN A 91 -12.95 -3.81 -18.85
N LYS A 92 -11.82 -3.08 -18.81
CA LYS A 92 -10.65 -3.45 -17.99
C LYS A 92 -11.01 -3.52 -16.51
N LEU A 93 -11.83 -2.57 -16.05
CA LEU A 93 -12.29 -2.52 -14.67
C LEU A 93 -13.16 -3.74 -14.31
N GLN A 94 -14.14 -4.08 -15.15
CA GLN A 94 -14.99 -5.26 -14.96
C GLN A 94 -14.17 -6.55 -14.94
N ARG A 95 -13.12 -6.64 -15.76
CA ARG A 95 -12.23 -7.81 -15.78
C ARG A 95 -11.47 -7.98 -14.47
N LEU A 96 -11.04 -6.89 -13.83
CA LEU A 96 -10.35 -6.93 -12.53
C LEU A 96 -11.25 -7.27 -11.35
N GLN A 97 -12.57 -7.06 -11.46
CA GLN A 97 -13.50 -7.45 -10.40
C GLN A 97 -13.65 -8.96 -10.25
N ASN A 98 -13.20 -9.74 -11.23
CA ASN A 98 -13.25 -11.19 -11.15
C ASN A 98 -12.31 -11.69 -10.02
N PRO A 99 -12.82 -12.43 -9.01
CA PRO A 99 -12.04 -12.82 -7.83
C PRO A 99 -10.81 -13.68 -8.14
N PHE A 100 -10.82 -14.45 -9.24
CA PHE A 100 -9.64 -15.20 -9.69
C PHE A 100 -8.48 -14.29 -10.13
N THR A 101 -8.78 -13.05 -10.53
CA THR A 101 -7.77 -12.08 -10.97
C THR A 101 -7.06 -11.43 -9.79
N LEU A 102 -7.61 -11.45 -8.57
CA LEU A 102 -7.06 -10.68 -7.44
C LEU A 102 -5.73 -11.20 -6.90
N VAL A 103 -5.57 -12.52 -6.82
CA VAL A 103 -4.29 -13.14 -6.43
C VAL A 103 -3.21 -12.79 -7.45
N ASN A 104 -3.56 -12.80 -8.73
CA ASN A 104 -2.65 -12.51 -9.83
C ASN A 104 -2.35 -11.02 -9.96
N ILE A 105 -3.30 -10.13 -9.63
CA ILE A 105 -3.07 -8.69 -9.52
C ILE A 105 -1.97 -8.40 -8.51
N LYS A 106 -1.99 -9.09 -7.35
CA LYS A 106 -0.96 -8.88 -6.33
C LYS A 106 0.43 -9.30 -6.81
N GLU A 107 0.53 -10.41 -7.54
CA GLU A 107 1.79 -10.86 -8.14
C GLU A 107 2.30 -9.88 -9.20
N LYS A 108 1.44 -9.44 -10.13
CA LYS A 108 1.81 -8.49 -11.18
C LYS A 108 2.16 -7.09 -10.64
N LEU A 109 1.63 -6.73 -9.49
CA LEU A 109 1.93 -5.46 -8.81
C LEU A 109 3.04 -5.59 -7.75
N HIS A 110 3.63 -6.78 -7.56
CA HIS A 110 4.67 -7.05 -6.56
C HIS A 110 4.28 -6.63 -5.13
N ILE A 111 3.06 -7.00 -4.73
CA ILE A 111 2.46 -6.73 -3.42
C ILE A 111 1.83 -7.98 -2.80
N GLU A 112 2.43 -9.15 -3.05
CA GLU A 112 1.95 -10.45 -2.60
C GLU A 112 1.76 -10.51 -1.07
N THR A 113 2.61 -9.81 -0.33
CA THR A 113 2.57 -9.71 1.13
C THR A 113 1.52 -8.73 1.65
N TYR A 114 0.92 -7.91 0.78
CA TYR A 114 0.00 -6.86 1.17
C TYR A 114 -1.41 -7.13 0.67
N ASN A 115 -2.38 -6.51 1.33
CA ASN A 115 -3.76 -6.48 0.92
C ASN A 115 -4.06 -5.18 0.20
N LEU A 116 -4.73 -5.30 -0.95
CA LEU A 116 -5.11 -4.19 -1.81
C LEU A 116 -6.63 -4.12 -1.88
N PHE A 117 -7.16 -2.93 -1.66
CA PHE A 117 -8.56 -2.60 -1.89
C PHE A 117 -8.64 -1.36 -2.76
N ILE A 118 -9.46 -1.42 -3.80
CA ILE A 118 -9.71 -0.28 -4.68
C ILE A 118 -11.21 -0.05 -4.75
N ASN A 119 -11.63 1.20 -4.58
CA ASN A 119 -13.02 1.61 -4.69
C ASN A 119 -13.14 2.74 -5.70
N PHE A 120 -13.99 2.55 -6.71
CA PHE A 120 -14.33 3.55 -7.71
C PHE A 120 -15.73 4.06 -7.40
N SER A 121 -15.83 5.32 -7.00
CA SER A 121 -17.08 6.00 -6.70
C SER A 121 -17.26 7.17 -7.64
N ARG A 122 -18.41 7.28 -8.29
CA ARG A 122 -18.75 8.42 -9.12
C ARG A 122 -18.86 9.69 -8.27
N LEU A 123 -18.36 10.82 -8.77
CA LEU A 123 -18.25 12.06 -7.99
C LEU A 123 -19.61 12.71 -7.64
N ASP A 124 -20.65 12.42 -8.41
CA ASP A 124 -22.03 12.87 -8.12
C ASP A 124 -22.78 11.92 -7.17
N ASN A 125 -22.10 10.88 -6.66
CA ASN A 125 -22.67 9.83 -5.81
C ASN A 125 -23.83 9.06 -6.45
N PHE A 126 -23.95 9.09 -7.79
CA PHE A 126 -24.92 8.29 -8.51
C PHE A 126 -24.35 6.91 -8.87
N GLY A 127 -25.13 5.86 -8.68
CA GLY A 127 -24.74 4.48 -8.98
C GLY A 127 -24.02 3.75 -7.84
N THR A 128 -23.78 2.46 -8.04
CA THR A 128 -23.08 1.60 -7.07
C THR A 128 -21.56 1.73 -7.26
N PRO A 129 -20.79 1.93 -6.18
CA PRO A 129 -19.34 1.92 -6.26
C PRO A 129 -18.83 0.58 -6.79
N ILE A 130 -17.82 0.64 -7.66
CA ILE A 130 -17.16 -0.55 -8.19
C ILE A 130 -15.98 -0.83 -7.26
N THR A 131 -15.97 -2.02 -6.64
CA THR A 131 -14.91 -2.40 -5.70
C THR A 131 -14.09 -3.56 -6.22
N ILE A 132 -12.79 -3.52 -5.93
CA ILE A 132 -11.81 -4.59 -6.16
C ILE A 132 -11.20 -4.94 -4.80
N GLY A 133 -11.24 -6.22 -4.46
CA GLY A 133 -10.72 -6.75 -3.19
C GLY A 133 -11.68 -6.61 -2.02
N THR A 134 -11.24 -7.07 -0.87
CA THR A 134 -11.97 -6.96 0.40
C THR A 134 -11.57 -5.68 1.12
N PRO A 135 -12.50 -4.87 1.63
CA PRO A 135 -12.12 -3.70 2.43
C PRO A 135 -11.39 -4.13 3.71
N PRO A 136 -10.51 -3.28 4.27
CA PRO A 136 -9.85 -3.58 5.53
C PRO A 136 -10.87 -3.68 6.66
N GLY A 137 -10.67 -4.67 7.53
CA GLY A 137 -11.45 -4.89 8.75
C GLY A 137 -11.03 -3.96 9.89
N ALA A 138 -11.78 -4.01 10.99
CA ALA A 138 -11.51 -3.17 12.17
C ALA A 138 -10.20 -3.51 12.90
N THR A 139 -9.66 -4.71 12.66
CA THR A 139 -8.42 -5.20 13.27
C THR A 139 -7.18 -4.97 12.41
N ASP A 140 -7.36 -4.54 11.16
CA ASP A 140 -6.26 -4.32 10.24
C ASP A 140 -5.46 -3.08 10.67
N GLN A 141 -4.14 -3.24 10.75
CA GLN A 141 -3.23 -2.17 11.12
C GLN A 141 -2.54 -1.60 9.89
N LYS A 142 -1.89 -0.44 10.03
CA LYS A 142 -1.03 0.16 8.99
C LYS A 142 -1.72 0.36 7.64
N ILE A 143 -3.00 0.74 7.66
CA ILE A 143 -3.77 1.03 6.45
C ILE A 143 -3.32 2.37 5.86
N ILE A 144 -2.75 2.33 4.67
CA ILE A 144 -2.47 3.52 3.86
C ILE A 144 -3.58 3.68 2.85
N SER A 145 -4.10 4.90 2.71
CA SER A 145 -5.10 5.23 1.69
C SER A 145 -4.63 6.36 0.80
N LEU A 146 -4.94 6.25 -0.50
CA LEU A 146 -4.64 7.28 -1.49
C LEU A 146 -5.88 7.49 -2.37
N GLN A 147 -6.20 8.75 -2.62
CA GLN A 147 -7.30 9.13 -3.49
C GLN A 147 -6.76 9.71 -4.80
N ARG A 148 -7.39 9.32 -5.90
CA ARG A 148 -7.11 9.79 -7.25
C ARG A 148 -8.43 10.12 -7.95
N TYR A 149 -8.34 10.90 -9.02
CA TYR A 149 -9.47 11.28 -9.84
C TYR A 149 -9.18 10.91 -11.30
N ALA A 150 -10.18 10.34 -11.96
CA ALA A 150 -10.11 9.96 -13.36
C ALA A 150 -11.49 10.09 -14.01
N MET A 151 -11.52 10.05 -15.34
CA MET A 151 -12.74 9.94 -16.12
C MET A 151 -12.97 8.49 -16.54
N MET A 152 -14.21 8.05 -16.64
CA MET A 152 -14.59 6.74 -17.19
C MET A 152 -15.26 6.91 -18.56
N ASP A 153 -15.04 5.95 -19.47
CA ASP A 153 -15.66 5.87 -20.81
C ASP A 153 -15.45 7.11 -21.70
N CYS A 154 -14.21 7.58 -21.70
CA CYS A 154 -13.74 8.75 -22.43
C CYS A 154 -13.17 8.39 -23.83
N ASN A 155 -13.44 7.16 -24.29
CA ASN A 155 -13.08 6.62 -25.61
C ASN A 155 -14.13 6.90 -26.71
N ASN A 156 -15.33 7.36 -26.34
CA ASN A 156 -16.37 7.70 -27.30
C ASN A 156 -16.22 9.16 -27.75
N GLU A 157 -15.86 9.36 -29.02
CA GLU A 157 -15.78 10.66 -29.69
C GLU A 157 -17.09 11.44 -29.54
N GLY A 158 -17.22 12.27 -28.50
CA GLY A 158 -18.37 13.15 -28.27
C GLY A 158 -19.04 13.06 -26.89
N THR A 159 -18.76 12.04 -26.08
CA THR A 159 -19.26 11.99 -24.69
C THR A 159 -18.18 12.46 -23.72
N ARG A 160 -18.50 13.46 -22.88
CA ARG A 160 -17.68 13.78 -21.72
C ARG A 160 -17.72 12.59 -20.78
N GLY A 161 -16.58 11.96 -20.56
CA GLY A 161 -16.46 10.84 -19.62
C GLY A 161 -16.96 11.22 -18.23
N GLU A 162 -17.46 10.24 -17.50
CA GLU A 162 -18.02 10.48 -16.17
C GLU A 162 -16.89 10.62 -15.14
N PRO A 163 -16.97 11.59 -14.21
CA PRO A 163 -15.89 11.82 -13.26
C PRO A 163 -15.99 10.84 -12.08
N TYR A 164 -14.90 10.12 -11.80
CA TYR A 164 -14.79 9.17 -10.71
C TYR A 164 -13.71 9.55 -9.72
N GLN A 165 -14.01 9.35 -8.44
CA GLN A 165 -13.03 9.29 -7.37
C GLN A 165 -12.63 7.84 -7.13
N ILE A 166 -11.33 7.60 -7.04
CA ILE A 166 -10.75 6.28 -6.88
C ILE A 166 -9.98 6.27 -5.57
N THR A 167 -10.39 5.39 -4.66
CA THR A 167 -9.74 5.22 -3.37
C THR A 167 -8.99 3.92 -3.37
N PHE A 168 -7.67 4.01 -3.29
CA PHE A 168 -6.79 2.87 -3.09
C PHE A 168 -6.49 2.73 -1.60
N LYS A 169 -6.50 1.50 -1.09
CA LYS A 169 -6.03 1.18 0.25
C LYS A 169 -5.07 0.00 0.18
N LEU A 170 -3.97 0.11 0.91
CA LEU A 170 -2.96 -0.93 1.05
C LEU A 170 -2.64 -1.14 2.53
N TRP A 171 -2.56 -2.38 2.97
CA TRP A 171 -2.19 -2.74 4.35
C TRP A 171 -1.47 -4.10 4.40
N GLY A 172 -0.69 -4.32 5.45
CA GLY A 172 0.03 -5.57 5.73
C GLY A 172 -0.44 -6.19 7.03
#